data_AF-F6D251-F1
#
_entry.id   AF-F6D251-F1
#
_cell.length_a   1.000
_cell.length_b   1.000
_cell.length_c   1.000
_cell.angle_alpha   90.00
_cell.angle_beta   90.00
_cell.angle_gamma   90.00
#
_symmetry.space_group_name_H-M   'P 1'
#
loop_
_entity.id
_entity.type
_entity.pdbx_description
1 polymer ?
#
loop_
_entity_poly.entity_id
_entity_poly.type
_entity_poly.pdbx_seq_one_letter_code
_entity_poly.pdbx_strand_id
1 'polypeptide(L)'
;MGDKVDENQDHLNAHKSLKFLIKEREEPKKSSYIIAVIVNLILLYIFNSIPPWNISFITGTFRDVLLIFNLSVIVTITGNILFLIYSQSWFRNVMQAIMHFLGFFVTYTFYVVFPFNFSQEYVVFSLKFALIVIMIVMVVLTIVEVLKFILKILEHFLY
;
A
#
# COMPACT_ATOMS: atom_id res chain seq x y z
N MET A 1 46.90 10.90 20.86
CA MET A 1 45.73 10.97 21.77
C MET A 1 44.47 11.48 21.08
N GLY A 2 44.54 12.36 20.06
CA GLY A 2 43.35 12.90 19.37
C GLY A 2 42.64 11.94 18.40
N ASP A 3 43.38 11.02 17.78
CA ASP A 3 42.86 10.09 16.75
C ASP A 3 41.74 9.15 17.24
N LYS A 4 41.84 8.67 18.49
CA LYS A 4 40.82 7.79 19.12
C LYS A 4 39.57 8.53 19.62
N VAL A 5 39.64 9.86 19.71
CA VAL A 5 38.52 10.69 20.20
C VAL A 5 37.60 11.03 19.05
N ASP A 6 38.14 11.38 17.87
CA ASP A 6 37.34 11.61 16.65
C ASP A 6 36.61 10.33 16.19
N GLU A 7 37.27 9.18 16.20
CA GLU A 7 36.66 7.91 15.76
C GLU A 7 35.46 7.51 16.64
N ASN A 8 35.55 7.66 17.97
CA ASN A 8 34.43 7.40 18.88
C ASN A 8 33.26 8.37 18.70
N GLN A 9 33.56 9.62 18.36
CA GLN A 9 32.57 10.67 18.19
C GLN A 9 31.80 10.49 16.87
N ASP A 10 32.50 10.06 15.82
CA ASP A 10 31.90 9.68 14.54
C ASP A 10 31.03 8.43 14.64
N HIS A 11 31.49 7.37 15.33
CA HIS A 11 30.67 6.19 15.58
C HIS A 11 29.39 6.50 16.37
N LEU A 12 29.48 7.39 17.37
CA LEU A 12 28.34 7.82 18.16
C LEU A 12 27.36 8.66 17.33
N ASN A 13 27.85 9.57 16.48
CA ASN A 13 27.03 10.39 15.59
C ASN A 13 26.37 9.56 14.48
N ALA A 14 27.09 8.60 13.92
CA ALA A 14 26.56 7.65 12.93
C ALA A 14 25.45 6.80 13.55
N HIS A 15 25.67 6.21 14.74
CA HIS A 15 24.64 5.44 15.43
C HIS A 15 23.42 6.29 15.79
N LYS A 16 23.61 7.53 16.22
CA LYS A 16 22.51 8.45 16.56
C LYS A 16 21.71 8.89 15.33
N SER A 17 22.39 9.13 14.21
CA SER A 17 21.77 9.45 12.91
C SER A 17 21.02 8.24 12.37
N LEU A 18 21.60 7.03 12.45
CA LEU A 18 20.92 5.78 12.08
C LEU A 18 19.69 5.57 12.95
N LYS A 19 19.81 5.77 14.27
CA LYS A 19 18.67 5.67 15.20
C LYS A 19 17.60 6.71 14.89
N PHE A 20 17.97 7.92 14.46
CA PHE A 20 17.01 8.95 14.07
C PHE A 20 16.27 8.56 12.76
N LEU A 21 17.01 8.07 11.75
CA LEU A 21 16.45 7.55 10.51
C LEU A 21 15.57 6.30 10.71
N ILE A 22 15.83 5.51 11.76
CA ILE A 22 15.05 4.32 12.12
C ILE A 22 13.88 4.66 13.06
N LYS A 23 14.01 5.69 13.91
CA LYS A 23 13.03 6.07 14.95
C LYS A 23 11.83 6.89 14.43
N GLU A 24 11.74 7.09 13.13
CA GLU A 24 10.56 7.63 12.43
C GLU A 24 9.56 6.54 12.00
N ARG A 25 9.39 5.51 12.82
CA ARG A 25 8.21 4.63 12.75
C ARG A 25 7.52 4.61 14.10
N GLU A 26 6.75 5.67 14.37
CA GLU A 26 5.63 5.54 15.27
C GLU A 26 4.79 4.36 14.76
N GLU A 27 4.61 3.35 15.60
CA GLU A 27 3.63 2.29 15.38
C GLU A 27 2.31 2.95 14.96
N PRO A 28 1.73 2.58 13.81
CA PRO A 28 0.58 3.28 13.27
C PRO A 28 -0.52 3.36 14.32
N LYS A 29 -0.89 4.59 14.68
CA LYS A 29 -1.91 4.86 15.69
C LYS A 29 -3.21 4.17 15.29
N LYS A 30 -3.98 3.68 16.27
CA LYS A 30 -5.27 3.02 16.01
C LYS A 30 -6.20 3.85 15.11
N SER A 31 -6.11 5.18 15.19
CA SER A 31 -6.81 6.12 14.31
C SER A 31 -6.53 5.90 12.82
N SER A 32 -5.30 5.52 12.44
CA SER A 32 -4.93 5.25 11.04
C SER A 32 -5.72 4.08 10.46
N TYR A 33 -5.90 3.00 11.23
CA TYR A 33 -6.69 1.84 10.79
C TYR A 33 -8.18 2.18 10.68
N ILE A 34 -8.71 2.96 11.63
CA ILE A 34 -10.12 3.43 11.58
C ILE A 34 -10.35 4.28 10.33
N ILE A 35 -9.45 5.23 10.04
CA ILE A 35 -9.51 6.05 8.83
C ILE A 35 -9.47 5.16 7.58
N ALA A 36 -8.57 4.17 7.53
CA ALA A 36 -8.47 3.25 6.41
C ALA A 36 -9.77 2.47 6.18
N VAL A 37 -10.40 1.97 7.24
CA VAL A 37 -11.71 1.29 7.16
C VAL A 37 -12.78 2.23 6.60
N ILE A 38 -12.89 3.45 7.14
CA ILE A 38 -13.89 4.44 6.70
C ILE A 38 -13.70 4.78 5.22
N VAL A 39 -12.46 5.08 4.80
CA VAL A 39 -12.15 5.40 3.40
C VAL A 39 -12.52 4.24 2.47
N ASN A 40 -12.17 3.00 2.85
CA ASN A 40 -12.50 1.83 2.05
C ASN A 40 -14.02 1.58 1.98
N LEU A 41 -14.76 1.82 3.06
CA LEU A 41 -16.23 1.74 3.06
C LEU A 41 -16.85 2.80 2.15
N ILE A 42 -16.35 4.03 2.19
CA ILE A 42 -16.80 5.11 1.29
C ILE A 42 -16.53 4.74 -0.16
N LEU A 43 -15.34 4.22 -0.48
CA LEU A 43 -15.02 3.74 -1.82
C LEU A 43 -15.95 2.61 -2.25
N LEU A 44 -16.14 1.58 -1.42
CA LEU A 44 -17.06 0.49 -1.72
C LEU A 44 -18.47 1.01 -2.01
N TYR A 45 -18.95 1.96 -1.20
CA TYR A 45 -20.25 2.58 -1.39
C TYR A 45 -20.32 3.37 -2.70
N ILE A 46 -19.32 4.21 -3.03
CA ILE A 46 -19.30 4.99 -4.27
C ILE A 46 -19.27 4.07 -5.50
N PHE A 47 -18.46 3.03 -5.49
CA PHE A 47 -18.33 2.14 -6.64
C PHE A 47 -19.54 1.22 -6.81
N ASN A 48 -20.20 0.81 -5.72
CA ASN A 48 -21.30 -0.16 -5.76
C ASN A 48 -22.70 0.46 -5.72
N SER A 49 -22.87 1.66 -5.15
CA SER A 49 -24.19 2.30 -4.97
C SER A 49 -24.63 3.13 -6.15
N ILE A 50 -23.86 3.11 -7.23
CA ILE A 50 -24.20 3.90 -8.40
C ILE A 50 -24.60 2.93 -9.51
N PRO A 51 -25.87 2.49 -9.49
CA PRO A 51 -26.38 1.58 -10.50
C PRO A 51 -26.24 2.29 -11.84
N PRO A 52 -25.83 1.51 -12.85
CA PRO A 52 -24.71 1.83 -13.72
C PRO A 52 -24.72 3.31 -14.05
N TRP A 53 -23.71 4.08 -13.63
CA TRP A 53 -23.64 5.43 -14.14
C TRP A 53 -23.66 5.31 -15.68
N ASN A 54 -24.73 5.77 -16.32
CA ASN A 54 -24.85 5.83 -17.77
C ASN A 54 -23.96 6.98 -18.29
N ILE A 55 -22.73 7.07 -17.75
CA ILE A 55 -21.73 8.00 -18.22
C ILE A 55 -21.19 7.39 -19.48
N SER A 56 -21.26 8.18 -20.54
CA SER A 56 -20.81 7.85 -21.87
C SER A 56 -19.37 7.32 -21.95
N PHE A 57 -18.55 7.56 -20.92
CA PHE A 57 -17.17 7.10 -20.87
C PHE A 57 -16.95 5.75 -20.16
N ILE A 58 -17.93 5.14 -19.46
CA ILE A 58 -17.71 3.85 -18.77
C ILE A 58 -18.30 2.71 -19.63
N THR A 59 -17.48 1.70 -19.94
CA THR A 59 -17.88 0.55 -20.75
C THR A 59 -18.48 -0.58 -19.92
N GLY A 60 -19.22 -1.49 -20.56
CA GLY A 60 -19.78 -2.69 -19.88
C GLY A 60 -18.74 -3.61 -19.24
N THR A 61 -17.47 -3.54 -19.70
CA THR A 61 -16.33 -4.27 -19.12
C THR A 61 -15.92 -3.75 -17.74
N PHE A 62 -16.45 -2.59 -17.31
CA PHE A 62 -16.26 -2.08 -15.96
C PHE A 62 -16.75 -3.06 -14.89
N ARG A 63 -17.74 -3.90 -15.19
CA ARG A 63 -18.29 -4.90 -14.26
C ARG A 63 -17.24 -5.91 -13.82
N ASP A 64 -16.36 -6.35 -14.72
CA ASP A 64 -15.31 -7.32 -14.41
C ASP A 64 -14.28 -6.70 -13.46
N VAL A 65 -13.95 -5.43 -13.70
CA VAL A 65 -13.05 -4.65 -12.84
C VAL A 65 -13.67 -4.42 -11.46
N LEU A 66 -14.98 -4.13 -11.40
CA LEU A 66 -15.71 -3.86 -10.16
C LEU A 66 -15.70 -5.07 -9.22
N LEU A 67 -15.84 -6.29 -9.76
CA LEU A 67 -15.82 -7.51 -8.96
C LEU A 67 -14.48 -7.66 -8.24
N ILE A 68 -13.38 -7.52 -8.97
CA ILE A 68 -12.02 -7.65 -8.43
C ILE A 68 -11.71 -6.50 -7.45
N PHE A 69 -12.15 -5.28 -7.77
CA PHE A 69 -12.05 -4.12 -6.88
C PHE A 69 -12.77 -4.35 -5.56
N ASN A 70 -14.03 -4.80 -5.59
CA ASN A 70 -14.82 -5.05 -4.39
C ASN A 70 -14.17 -6.11 -3.49
N LEU A 71 -13.64 -7.20 -4.07
CA LEU A 71 -12.91 -8.21 -3.32
C LEU A 71 -11.69 -7.61 -2.61
N SER A 72 -10.88 -6.82 -3.32
CA SER A 72 -9.72 -6.15 -2.73
C SER A 72 -10.09 -5.22 -1.57
N VAL A 73 -11.17 -4.44 -1.74
CA VAL A 73 -11.66 -3.51 -0.71
C VAL A 73 -12.14 -4.27 0.52
N ILE A 74 -12.91 -5.36 0.35
CA ILE A 74 -13.37 -6.20 1.46
C ILE A 74 -12.19 -6.78 2.24
N VAL A 75 -11.17 -7.31 1.55
CA VAL A 75 -9.97 -7.85 2.20
C VAL A 75 -9.21 -6.74 2.94
N THR A 76 -9.13 -5.54 2.37
CA THR A 76 -8.47 -4.38 2.99
C THR A 76 -9.20 -3.96 4.25
N ILE A 77 -10.53 -3.86 4.23
CA ILE A 77 -11.35 -3.56 5.41
C ILE A 77 -11.13 -4.61 6.49
N THR A 78 -11.23 -5.89 6.10
CA THR A 78 -11.07 -7.03 7.02
C THR A 78 -9.71 -6.99 7.70
N GLY A 79 -8.62 -6.82 6.94
CA GLY A 79 -7.28 -6.74 7.52
C GLY A 79 -7.09 -5.56 8.46
N ASN A 80 -7.63 -4.38 8.14
CA ASN A 80 -7.56 -3.22 9.02
C ASN A 80 -8.37 -3.41 10.31
N ILE A 81 -9.52 -4.09 10.25
CA ILE A 81 -10.28 -4.49 11.45
C ILE A 81 -9.47 -5.49 12.28
N LEU A 82 -8.84 -6.48 11.64
CA LEU A 82 -7.99 -7.43 12.35
C LEU A 82 -6.80 -6.74 13.03
N PHE A 83 -6.21 -5.71 12.43
CA PHE A 83 -5.14 -4.92 13.07
C PHE A 83 -5.61 -4.13 14.30
N LEU A 84 -6.89 -3.77 14.39
CA LEU A 84 -7.44 -3.13 15.59
C LEU A 84 -7.57 -4.10 16.76
N ILE A 85 -7.81 -5.39 16.47
CA ILE A 85 -8.04 -6.44 17.46
C ILE A 85 -6.72 -7.15 17.83
N TYR A 86 -5.83 -7.36 16.85
CA TYR A 86 -4.63 -8.17 16.98
C TYR A 86 -3.38 -7.36 16.58
N SER A 87 -2.58 -6.98 17.58
CA SER A 87 -1.39 -6.12 17.41
C SER A 87 -0.10 -6.89 17.13
N GLN A 88 -0.18 -8.16 16.76
CA GLN A 88 1.00 -8.99 16.60
C GLN A 88 1.76 -8.64 15.33
N SER A 89 3.05 -8.35 15.48
CA SER A 89 3.82 -7.73 14.41
C SER A 89 4.10 -8.63 13.19
N TRP A 90 4.08 -9.96 13.33
CA TRP A 90 4.23 -10.87 12.18
C TRP A 90 2.98 -10.88 11.29
N PHE A 91 1.80 -10.84 11.90
CA PHE A 91 0.51 -10.83 11.19
C PHE A 91 0.37 -9.57 10.34
N ARG A 92 0.86 -8.44 10.86
CA ARG A 92 0.88 -7.15 10.17
C ARG A 92 1.62 -7.23 8.84
N ASN A 93 2.81 -7.81 8.83
CA ASN A 93 3.64 -7.87 7.63
C ASN A 93 3.03 -8.77 6.55
N VAL A 94 2.47 -9.93 6.94
CA VAL A 94 1.78 -10.84 6.01
C VAL A 94 0.57 -10.17 5.38
N MET A 95 -0.27 -9.54 6.22
CA MET A 95 -1.49 -8.91 5.74
C MET A 95 -1.21 -7.67 4.87
N GLN A 96 -0.15 -6.89 5.17
CA GLN A 96 0.27 -5.79 4.29
C GLN A 96 0.72 -6.30 2.91
N ALA A 97 1.50 -7.38 2.84
CA ALA A 97 1.89 -7.98 1.58
C ALA A 97 0.68 -8.42 0.75
N ILE A 98 -0.34 -9.04 1.39
CA ILE A 98 -1.60 -9.42 0.73
C ILE A 98 -2.33 -8.17 0.21
N MET A 99 -2.41 -7.10 0.99
CA MET A 99 -3.06 -5.85 0.57
C MET A 99 -2.36 -5.21 -0.64
N HIS A 100 -1.02 -5.17 -0.66
CA HIS A 100 -0.28 -4.64 -1.82
C HIS A 100 -0.47 -5.51 -3.07
N PHE A 101 -0.45 -6.84 -2.91
CA PHE A 101 -0.69 -7.75 -4.02
C PHE A 101 -2.09 -7.56 -4.62
N LEU A 102 -3.10 -7.43 -3.78
CA LEU A 102 -4.48 -7.15 -4.23
C LEU A 102 -4.61 -5.77 -4.88
N GLY A 103 -4.00 -4.73 -4.30
CA GLY A 103 -3.97 -3.39 -4.89
C GLY A 103 -3.31 -3.38 -6.27
N PHE A 104 -2.21 -4.11 -6.42
CA PHE A 104 -1.55 -4.33 -7.70
C PHE A 104 -2.46 -5.06 -8.69
N PHE A 105 -3.11 -6.14 -8.26
CA PHE A 105 -4.00 -6.92 -9.13
C PHE A 105 -5.21 -6.12 -9.63
N VAL A 106 -5.80 -5.29 -8.77
CA VAL A 106 -6.85 -4.33 -9.14
C VAL A 106 -6.34 -3.35 -10.19
N THR A 107 -5.20 -2.72 -9.94
CA THR A 107 -4.63 -1.70 -10.83
C THR A 107 -4.23 -2.30 -12.18
N TYR A 108 -3.65 -3.50 -12.17
CA TYR A 108 -3.36 -4.28 -13.36
C TYR A 108 -4.63 -4.59 -14.16
N THR A 109 -5.71 -4.98 -13.49
CA THR A 109 -7.00 -5.22 -14.14
C THR A 109 -7.53 -3.93 -14.77
N PHE A 110 -7.47 -2.79 -14.07
CA PHE A 110 -7.81 -1.47 -14.64
C PHE A 110 -6.95 -1.11 -15.86
N TYR A 111 -5.67 -1.50 -15.87
CA TYR A 111 -4.76 -1.25 -16.98
C TYR A 111 -5.08 -2.11 -18.22
N VAL A 112 -5.32 -3.42 -18.01
CA VAL A 112 -5.59 -4.38 -19.10
C VAL A 112 -6.99 -4.22 -19.68
N VAL A 113 -8.01 -4.17 -18.82
CA VAL A 113 -9.40 -4.07 -19.26
C VAL A 113 -9.72 -2.65 -19.71
N PHE A 114 -9.05 -1.65 -19.13
CA PHE A 114 -9.22 -0.22 -19.37
C PHE A 114 -10.66 0.16 -19.73
N PRO A 115 -11.58 0.16 -18.75
CA PRO A 115 -13.02 0.25 -18.98
C PRO A 115 -13.51 1.68 -19.31
N PHE A 116 -12.62 2.51 -19.85
CA PHE A 116 -12.86 3.92 -20.12
C PHE A 116 -12.79 4.24 -21.61
N ASN A 117 -13.85 4.85 -22.13
CA ASN A 117 -13.96 5.31 -23.51
C ASN A 117 -13.94 6.84 -23.55
N PHE A 118 -12.74 7.42 -23.51
CA PHE A 118 -12.53 8.86 -23.67
C PHE A 118 -12.19 9.19 -25.12
N SER A 119 -12.84 10.19 -25.69
CA SER A 119 -12.56 10.65 -27.07
C SER A 119 -11.20 11.33 -27.21
N GLN A 120 -10.62 11.84 -26.11
CA GLN A 120 -9.31 12.50 -26.11
C GLN A 120 -8.20 11.51 -25.79
N GLU A 121 -7.32 11.26 -26.76
CA GLU A 121 -6.19 10.32 -26.60
C GLU A 121 -5.23 10.72 -25.48
N TYR A 122 -4.99 12.02 -25.27
CA TYR A 122 -4.13 12.52 -24.19
C TYR A 122 -4.65 12.12 -22.80
N VAL A 123 -5.97 12.05 -22.62
CA VAL A 123 -6.59 11.64 -21.35
C VAL A 123 -6.39 10.15 -21.13
N VAL A 124 -6.62 9.33 -22.16
CA VAL A 124 -6.38 7.88 -22.12
C VAL A 124 -4.92 7.58 -21.80
N PHE A 125 -4.00 8.25 -22.51
CA PHE A 125 -2.56 8.10 -22.28
C PHE A 125 -2.16 8.48 -20.86
N SER A 126 -2.63 9.63 -20.36
CA SER A 126 -2.34 10.10 -19.01
C SER A 126 -2.85 9.14 -17.93
N LEU A 127 -4.07 8.59 -18.10
CA LEU A 127 -4.63 7.61 -17.16
C LEU A 127 -3.83 6.30 -17.16
N LYS A 128 -3.50 5.77 -18.34
CA LYS A 128 -2.67 4.55 -18.44
C LYS A 128 -1.28 4.78 -17.84
N PHE A 129 -0.68 5.93 -18.10
CA PHE A 129 0.60 6.32 -17.49
C PHE A 129 0.50 6.39 -15.97
N ALA A 130 -0.54 7.02 -15.42
CA ALA A 130 -0.78 7.07 -13.98
C ALA A 130 -0.93 5.66 -13.37
N LEU A 131 -1.66 4.74 -14.03
CA LEU A 131 -1.78 3.35 -13.59
C LEU A 131 -0.42 2.64 -13.55
N ILE A 132 0.45 2.87 -14.54
CA ILE A 132 1.82 2.32 -14.56
C ILE A 132 2.63 2.86 -13.38
N VAL A 133 2.59 4.17 -13.13
CA VAL A 133 3.30 4.80 -12.01
C VAL A 133 2.82 4.20 -10.68
N ILE A 134 1.52 4.05 -10.48
CA ILE A 134 0.93 3.42 -9.29
C ILE A 134 1.42 1.98 -9.12
N MET A 135 1.46 1.19 -10.20
CA MET A 135 2.00 -0.17 -10.17
C MET A 135 3.47 -0.20 -9.75
N ILE A 136 4.32 0.67 -10.29
CA ILE A 136 5.74 0.77 -9.92
C ILE A 136 5.88 1.11 -8.44
N VAL A 137 5.10 2.09 -7.95
CA VAL A 137 5.11 2.46 -6.53
C VAL A 137 4.74 1.27 -5.65
N MET A 138 3.69 0.51 -5.99
CA MET A 138 3.30 -0.68 -5.23
C MET A 138 4.39 -1.76 -5.22
N VAL A 139 5.09 -1.97 -6.34
CA VAL A 139 6.22 -2.92 -6.38
C VAL A 139 7.34 -2.48 -5.45
N VAL A 140 7.73 -1.21 -5.48
CA VAL A 140 8.77 -0.65 -4.59
C VAL A 140 8.35 -0.79 -3.12
N LEU A 141 7.09 -0.46 -2.78
CA LEU A 141 6.56 -0.60 -1.43
C LEU A 141 6.59 -2.05 -0.95
N THR A 142 6.20 -2.99 -1.81
CA THR A 142 6.21 -4.43 -1.51
C THR A 142 7.64 -4.92 -1.22
N ILE A 143 8.62 -4.54 -2.05
CA ILE A 143 10.03 -4.89 -1.82
C ILE A 143 10.51 -4.35 -0.47
N VAL A 144 10.23 -3.08 -0.18
CA VAL A 144 10.61 -2.43 1.08
C VAL A 144 10.00 -3.16 2.29
N GLU A 145 8.75 -3.62 2.21
CA GLU A 145 8.11 -4.39 3.27
C GLU A 145 8.72 -5.79 3.46
N VAL A 146 9.01 -6.50 2.36
CA VAL A 146 9.68 -7.80 2.40
C VAL A 146 11.07 -7.69 3.03
N LEU A 147 11.85 -6.68 2.65
CA LEU A 147 13.17 -6.44 3.25
C LEU A 147 13.08 -6.17 4.76
N LYS A 148 12.11 -5.36 5.20
CA LYS A 148 11.86 -5.11 6.63
C LYS A 148 11.49 -6.39 7.37
N PHE A 149 10.66 -7.24 6.77
CA PHE A 149 10.27 -8.52 7.35
C PHE A 149 11.47 -9.44 7.55
N ILE A 150 12.33 -9.57 6.53
CA ILE A 150 13.55 -10.39 6.60
C ILE A 150 14.50 -9.87 7.68
N LEU A 151 14.79 -8.56 7.69
CA LEU A 151 15.68 -7.96 8.69
C LEU A 151 15.16 -8.20 10.11
N LYS A 152 13.85 -8.07 10.33
CA LYS A 152 13.24 -8.31 11.64
C LYS A 152 13.35 -9.77 12.08
N ILE A 153 13.22 -10.72 11.16
CA ILE A 153 13.41 -12.15 11.44
C ILE A 153 14.87 -12.44 11.81
N LEU A 154 15.82 -11.88 11.05
CA LEU A 154 17.25 -12.07 11.30
C LEU A 154 17.66 -11.50 12.66
N GLU A 155 17.16 -10.31 13.02
CA GLU A 155 17.40 -9.71 14.34
C GLU A 155 16.86 -10.59 15.47
N HIS A 156 15.67 -11.17 15.30
CA HIS A 156 15.10 -12.11 16.29
C HIS A 156 15.88 -13.42 16.42
N PHE A 157 16.62 -13.84 15.39
CA PHE A 157 17.39 -15.08 15.40
C PHE A 157 18.84 -14.90 15.87
N LEU A 158 19.36 -13.66 15.81
CA LEU A 158 20.73 -13.30 16.18
C LEU A 158 20.88 -12.77 17.62
N TYR A 159 19.77 -12.54 18.33
CA TYR A 159 19.71 -12.09 19.74
C TYR A 159 18.95 -13.10 20.61
#